data_AF-A0A848XXZ7-F1
#
_entry.id   AF-A0A848XXZ7-F1
#
_cell.length_a   1.000
_cell.length_b   1.000
_cell.length_c   1.000
_cell.angle_alpha   90.00
_cell.angle_beta   90.00
_cell.angle_gamma   90.00
#
_symmetry.space_group_name_H-M   'P 1'
#
loop_
_entity.id
_entity.type
_entity.pdbx_description
1 polymer ?
#
loop_
_entity_poly.entity_id
_entity_poly.type
_entity_poly.pdbx_seq_one_letter_code
_entity_poly.pdbx_strand_id
1 'polypeptide(L)'
;MPQVQRAGASTSIKVFLAEVSNLKDVAPQFRTLVRQHDVQAIWIVDASGVISNSVARSFLIENATKKNLPIFATGDDWVSEGASVAVQKGEAGIQLRVNRAAAEAMSLQIPEKYIERTEYLAAN
;
A
#
# COMPACT_ATOMS: atom_id res chain seq x y z
N MET A 1 7.62 -14.43 6.64
CA MET A 1 8.10 -13.53 7.71
C MET A 1 9.57 -13.10 7.56
N PRO A 2 10.58 -13.98 7.43
CA PRO A 2 12.00 -13.55 7.39
C PRO A 2 12.35 -12.65 6.19
N GLN A 3 11.57 -12.69 5.11
CA GLN A 3 11.77 -11.85 3.94
C GLN A 3 11.44 -10.37 4.19
N VAL A 4 10.35 -10.08 4.94
CA VAL A 4 9.94 -8.70 5.24
C VAL A 4 10.94 -8.03 6.17
N GLN A 5 11.44 -8.76 7.18
CA GLN A 5 12.48 -8.25 8.08
C GLN A 5 13.81 -8.03 7.34
N ARG A 6 14.19 -8.94 6.44
CA ARG A 6 15.38 -8.75 5.57
C ARG A 6 15.23 -7.54 4.65
N ALA A 7 14.04 -7.34 4.05
CA ALA A 7 13.77 -6.18 3.20
C ALA A 7 13.86 -4.87 3.99
N GLY A 8 13.32 -4.84 5.22
CA GLY A 8 13.47 -3.69 6.11
C GLY A 8 14.93 -3.40 6.45
N ALA A 9 15.71 -4.43 6.78
CA ALA A 9 17.13 -4.29 7.05
C ALA A 9 17.93 -3.77 5.84
N SER A 10 17.66 -4.29 4.64
CA SER A 10 18.38 -3.90 3.42
C SER A 10 18.04 -2.48 2.93
N THR A 11 16.85 -1.99 3.29
CA THR A 11 16.38 -0.65 2.87
C THR A 11 16.56 0.40 3.97
N SER A 12 17.01 0.00 5.17
CA SER A 12 16.99 0.84 6.38
C SER A 12 15.59 1.37 6.73
N ILE A 13 14.53 0.72 6.24
CA ILE A 13 13.13 1.05 6.56
C ILE A 13 12.68 0.10 7.67
N LYS A 14 12.25 0.66 8.80
CA LYS A 14 11.67 -0.14 9.88
C LYS A 14 10.28 -0.62 9.49
N VAL A 15 10.08 -1.93 9.45
CA VAL A 15 8.79 -2.54 9.11
C VAL A 15 8.10 -3.07 10.36
N PHE A 16 6.88 -2.62 10.60
CA PHE A 16 5.98 -3.17 11.61
C PHE A 16 4.92 -4.03 10.91
N LEU A 17 4.77 -5.27 11.38
CA LEU A 17 3.82 -6.23 10.83
C LEU A 17 2.60 -6.29 11.72
N ALA A 18 1.42 -6.18 11.12
CA ALA A 18 0.16 -6.41 11.78
C ALA A 18 -0.61 -7.49 11.01
N GLU A 19 -0.76 -8.65 11.64
CA GLU A 19 -1.50 -9.77 11.05
C GLU A 19 -3.00 -9.61 11.34
N VAL A 20 -3.81 -9.94 10.34
CA VAL A 20 -5.26 -9.92 10.44
C VAL A 20 -5.81 -11.26 9.95
N SER A 21 -6.55 -11.95 10.81
CA SER A 21 -7.14 -13.26 10.48
C SER A 21 -8.61 -13.17 10.10
N ASN A 22 -9.28 -12.05 10.41
CA ASN A 22 -10.68 -11.81 10.09
C ASN A 22 -10.95 -10.28 9.98
N LEU A 23 -12.12 -9.92 9.46
CA LEU A 23 -12.45 -8.52 9.13
C LEU A 23 -12.47 -7.59 10.35
N LYS A 24 -12.91 -8.07 11.53
CA LYS A 24 -12.96 -7.26 12.76
C LYS A 24 -11.58 -6.87 13.28
N ASP A 25 -10.52 -7.59 12.88
CA ASP A 25 -9.15 -7.33 13.32
C ASP A 25 -8.49 -6.19 12.51
N VAL A 26 -9.01 -5.87 11.32
CA VAL A 26 -8.41 -4.86 10.42
C VAL A 26 -8.33 -3.49 11.09
N ALA A 27 -9.44 -3.01 11.66
CA ALA A 27 -9.48 -1.68 12.27
C ALA A 27 -8.60 -1.55 13.53
N PRO A 28 -8.64 -2.48 14.50
CA PRO A 28 -7.71 -2.47 15.63
C PRO A 28 -6.25 -2.48 15.20
N GLN A 29 -5.87 -3.35 14.25
CA GLN A 29 -4.49 -3.48 13.80
C GLN A 29 -3.99 -2.25 13.06
N PHE A 30 -4.80 -1.66 12.18
CA PHE A 30 -4.49 -0.38 11.55
C PHE A 30 -4.24 0.72 12.60
N ARG A 31 -5.08 0.82 13.63
CA ARG A 31 -4.90 1.81 14.71
C ARG A 31 -3.61 1.57 15.49
N THR A 32 -3.22 0.32 15.73
CA THR A 32 -1.94 -0.03 16.37
C THR A 32 -0.78 0.50 15.54
N LEU A 33 -0.75 0.21 14.23
CA LEU A 33 0.30 0.70 13.33
C LEU A 33 0.40 2.22 13.36
N VAL A 34 -0.73 2.93 13.23
CA VAL A 34 -0.72 4.41 13.19
C VAL A 34 -0.40 5.02 14.55
N ARG A 35 -1.01 4.55 15.64
CA ARG A 35 -0.91 5.23 16.95
C ARG A 35 0.31 4.84 17.76
N GLN A 36 0.72 3.58 17.70
CA GLN A 36 1.81 3.07 18.55
C GLN A 36 3.16 3.08 17.83
N HIS A 37 3.14 3.00 16.50
CA HIS A 37 4.36 2.88 15.70
C HIS A 37 4.63 4.07 14.79
N ASP A 38 3.67 5.01 14.69
CA ASP A 38 3.78 6.23 13.89
C ASP A 38 4.28 5.95 12.47
N VAL A 39 3.65 4.95 11.83
CA VAL A 39 4.04 4.53 10.48
C VAL A 39 3.82 5.64 9.49
N GLN A 40 4.72 5.74 8.51
CA GLN A 40 4.71 6.78 7.47
C GLN A 40 4.04 6.32 6.17
N ALA A 41 3.79 5.02 6.04
CA ALA A 41 3.12 4.40 4.91
C ALA A 41 2.49 3.08 5.33
N ILE A 42 1.51 2.61 4.55
CA ILE A 42 0.94 1.27 4.68
C ILE A 42 1.38 0.46 3.48
N TRP A 43 1.87 -0.76 3.73
CA TRP A 43 2.24 -1.69 2.67
C TRP A 43 1.44 -2.99 2.80
N ILE A 44 0.66 -3.30 1.78
CA ILE A 44 -0.07 -4.55 1.64
C ILE A 44 0.82 -5.54 0.91
N VAL A 45 1.24 -6.60 1.62
CA VAL A 45 2.22 -7.58 1.13
C VAL A 45 1.55 -8.81 0.51
N ASP A 46 0.30 -9.08 0.88
CA ASP A 46 -0.47 -10.23 0.39
C ASP A 46 -1.88 -9.76 -0.02
N ALA A 47 -2.27 -10.17 -1.23
CA ALA A 47 -3.57 -9.90 -1.84
C ALA A 47 -4.57 -11.03 -1.57
N SER A 48 -4.28 -11.92 -0.62
CA SER A 48 -5.14 -13.05 -0.27
C SER A 48 -5.89 -12.85 1.05
N GLY A 49 -6.90 -13.67 1.29
CA GLY A 49 -7.63 -13.72 2.56
C GLY A 49 -8.50 -12.50 2.84
N VAL A 50 -8.45 -12.00 4.08
CA VAL A 50 -9.35 -10.94 4.56
C VAL A 50 -9.06 -9.59 3.92
N ILE A 51 -7.78 -9.32 3.65
CA ILE A 51 -7.32 -8.03 3.14
C ILE A 51 -7.79 -7.79 1.69
N SER A 52 -8.10 -8.85 0.94
CA SER A 52 -8.67 -8.73 -0.42
C SER A 52 -10.19 -8.48 -0.44
N ASN A 53 -10.84 -8.46 0.71
CA ASN A 53 -12.25 -8.09 0.83
C ASN A 53 -12.42 -6.57 0.59
N SER A 54 -13.38 -6.17 -0.24
CA SER A 54 -13.62 -4.76 -0.55
C SER A 54 -13.90 -3.90 0.69
N VAL A 55 -14.58 -4.43 1.71
CA VAL A 55 -14.83 -3.71 2.97
C VAL A 55 -13.52 -3.43 3.72
N ALA A 56 -12.58 -4.38 3.73
CA ALA A 56 -11.26 -4.18 4.34
C ALA A 56 -10.46 -3.14 3.55
N ARG A 57 -10.45 -3.23 2.21
CA ARG A 57 -9.76 -2.27 1.34
C ARG A 57 -10.28 -0.86 1.51
N SER A 58 -11.59 -0.66 1.38
CA SER A 58 -12.23 0.66 1.54
C SER A 58 -11.92 1.26 2.91
N PHE A 59 -12.03 0.47 3.98
CA PHE A 59 -11.66 0.93 5.32
C PHE A 59 -10.21 1.41 5.39
N LEU A 60 -9.27 0.62 4.89
CA LEU A 60 -7.83 0.95 4.93
C LEU A 60 -7.54 2.20 4.12
N ILE A 61 -8.07 2.29 2.90
CA ILE A 61 -7.87 3.43 1.98
C ILE A 61 -8.40 4.72 2.61
N GLU A 62 -9.65 4.71 3.09
CA GLU A 62 -10.27 5.88 3.69
C GLU A 62 -9.48 6.37 4.93
N ASN A 63 -9.11 5.45 5.81
CA ASN A 63 -8.44 5.81 7.06
C ASN A 63 -6.96 6.18 6.86
N ALA A 64 -6.25 5.56 5.92
CA ALA A 64 -4.89 5.96 5.54
C ALA A 64 -4.89 7.35 4.91
N THR A 65 -5.86 7.64 4.03
CA THR A 65 -6.02 8.95 3.38
C THR A 65 -6.26 10.05 4.42
N LYS A 66 -7.17 9.82 5.37
CA LYS A 66 -7.42 10.74 6.52
C LYS A 66 -6.19 10.98 7.39
N LYS A 67 -5.19 10.10 7.33
CA LYS A 67 -3.94 10.18 8.07
C LYS A 67 -2.75 10.64 7.21
N ASN A 68 -3.00 11.01 5.97
CA ASN A 68 -1.95 11.36 5.01
C ASN A 68 -0.90 10.25 4.84
N LEU A 69 -1.36 8.99 4.84
CA LEU A 69 -0.52 7.80 4.67
C LEU A 69 -0.72 7.23 3.26
N PRO A 70 0.32 7.16 2.42
CA PRO A 70 0.23 6.46 1.15
C PRO A 70 0.07 4.95 1.38
N ILE A 71 -0.71 4.32 0.51
CA ILE A 71 -0.85 2.86 0.48
C ILE A 71 -0.10 2.31 -0.74
N PHE A 72 0.84 1.41 -0.45
CA PHE A 72 1.50 0.55 -1.43
C PHE A 72 0.78 -0.80 -1.45
N ALA A 73 0.13 -1.12 -2.57
CA ALA A 73 -0.75 -2.26 -2.71
C ALA A 73 -0.27 -3.27 -3.76
N THR A 74 -1.05 -4.33 -3.93
CA THR A 74 -0.71 -5.51 -4.73
C THR A 74 -1.26 -5.48 -6.16
N GLY A 75 -2.24 -4.63 -6.47
CA GLY A 75 -2.81 -4.56 -7.81
C GLY A 75 -3.81 -3.43 -8.06
N ASP A 76 -4.36 -3.44 -9.27
CA ASP A 76 -5.20 -2.38 -9.83
C ASP A 76 -6.51 -2.19 -9.04
N ASP A 77 -7.06 -3.25 -8.46
CA ASP A 77 -8.25 -3.21 -7.61
C ASP A 77 -8.09 -2.21 -6.46
N TRP A 78 -6.91 -2.18 -5.83
CA TRP A 78 -6.60 -1.21 -4.78
C TRP A 78 -6.43 0.20 -5.32
N VAL A 79 -5.74 0.36 -6.46
CA VAL A 79 -5.43 1.67 -7.04
C VAL A 79 -6.71 2.35 -7.52
N SER A 80 -7.59 1.60 -8.18
CA SER A 80 -8.91 2.05 -8.61
C SER A 80 -9.83 2.43 -7.44
N GLU A 81 -9.66 1.81 -6.27
CA GLU A 81 -10.38 2.15 -5.04
C GLU A 81 -9.74 3.31 -4.24
N GLY A 82 -8.58 3.83 -4.66
CA GLY A 82 -7.95 5.01 -4.06
C GLY A 82 -6.58 4.80 -3.41
N ALA A 83 -6.01 3.58 -3.45
CA ALA A 83 -4.63 3.36 -3.01
C ALA A 83 -3.63 4.12 -3.90
N SER A 84 -2.49 4.51 -3.33
CA SER A 84 -1.55 5.41 -3.99
C SER A 84 -0.80 4.73 -5.14
N VAL A 85 -0.23 3.56 -4.87
CA VAL A 85 0.61 2.82 -5.84
C VAL A 85 0.40 1.32 -5.66
N ALA A 86 0.29 0.58 -6.77
CA ALA A 86 0.54 -0.86 -6.77
C ALA A 86 1.82 -1.17 -7.56
N VAL A 87 2.59 -2.13 -7.02
CA VAL A 87 3.84 -2.59 -7.63
C VAL A 87 3.62 -4.00 -8.15
N GLN A 88 3.76 -4.17 -9.47
CA GLN A 88 3.54 -5.44 -10.13
C GLN A 88 4.74 -5.84 -10.97
N LYS A 89 4.86 -7.15 -11.22
CA LYS A 89 5.82 -7.68 -12.19
C LYS A 89 5.14 -7.75 -13.55
N GLY A 90 5.54 -6.87 -14.47
CA GLY A 90 5.21 -6.93 -15.89
C GLY A 90 6.24 -7.72 -16.69
N GLU A 91 6.04 -7.78 -18.01
CA GLU A 91 6.91 -8.54 -18.94
C GLU A 91 8.36 -8.01 -18.95
N ALA A 92 8.53 -6.69 -18.89
CA ALA A 92 9.83 -6.01 -18.90
C ALA A 92 10.43 -5.77 -17.50
N GLY A 93 9.84 -6.33 -16.44
CA GLY A 93 10.30 -6.19 -15.04
C GLY A 93 9.27 -5.51 -14.14
N ILE A 94 9.72 -4.66 -13.22
CA ILE A 94 8.81 -3.95 -12.30
C ILE A 94 8.02 -2.88 -13.04
N GLN A 95 6.70 -2.89 -12.86
CA GLN A 95 5.74 -1.91 -13.36
C GLN A 95 5.01 -1.27 -12.18
N LEU A 96 4.76 0.04 -12.29
CA LEU A 96 4.02 0.82 -11.30
C LEU A 96 2.63 1.14 -11.84
N ARG A 97 1.61 0.92 -11.01
CA ARG A 97 0.22 1.32 -11.25
C ARG A 97 -0.10 2.42 -10.26
N VAL A 98 -0.34 3.65 -10.72
CA VAL A 98 -0.35 4.83 -9.85
C VAL A 98 -1.69 5.53 -9.94
N ASN A 99 -2.32 5.77 -8.79
CA ASN A 99 -3.41 6.73 -8.70
C ASN A 99 -2.80 8.12 -8.61
N ARG A 100 -2.90 8.89 -9.69
CA ARG A 100 -2.24 10.20 -9.80
C ARG A 100 -2.68 11.16 -8.70
N ALA A 101 -3.99 11.24 -8.43
CA ALA A 101 -4.53 12.16 -7.44
C ALA A 101 -4.06 11.79 -6.02
N ALA A 102 -4.09 10.51 -5.67
CA ALA A 102 -3.61 10.04 -4.37
C ALA A 102 -2.09 10.21 -4.23
N ALA A 103 -1.32 9.93 -5.27
CA ALA A 103 0.13 10.09 -5.26
C ALA A 103 0.55 11.57 -5.12
N GLU A 104 -0.11 12.48 -5.84
CA GLU A 104 0.14 13.93 -5.75
C GLU A 104 -0.23 14.47 -4.37
N ALA A 105 -1.38 14.08 -3.80
CA ALA A 105 -1.80 14.46 -2.45
C ALA A 105 -0.78 14.03 -1.38
N MET A 106 -0.16 12.87 -1.56
CA MET A 106 0.86 12.31 -0.66
C MET A 106 2.29 12.75 -1.03
N SER A 107 2.46 13.62 -2.03
CA SER A 107 3.77 14.10 -2.52
C SER A 107 4.72 12.96 -2.93
N LEU A 108 4.19 11.87 -3.49
CA LEU A 108 5.00 10.76 -3.98
C LEU A 108 5.72 11.13 -5.27
N GLN A 109 6.98 10.70 -5.38
CA GLN A 109 7.80 10.88 -6.56
C GLN A 109 8.05 9.55 -7.25
N ILE A 110 7.84 9.52 -8.57
CA ILE A 110 8.16 8.36 -9.39
C ILE A 110 9.62 8.47 -9.83
N PRO A 111 10.49 7.51 -9.50
CA PRO A 111 11.88 7.54 -9.97
C PRO A 111 11.95 7.50 -11.49
N GLU A 112 12.85 8.29 -12.09
CA GLU A 112 12.97 8.45 -13.55
C GLU A 112 13.02 7.12 -14.31
N LYS A 113 13.79 6.16 -13.79
CA LYS A 113 13.95 4.80 -14.36
C LYS A 113 12.65 3.98 -14.47
N TYR A 114 11.58 4.41 -13.80
CA TYR A 114 10.28 3.75 -13.82
C TYR A 114 9.20 4.54 -14.55
N ILE A 115 9.48 5.76 -15.04
CA ILE A 115 8.47 6.60 -15.73
C ILE A 115 7.84 5.87 -16.91
N GLU A 116 8.65 5.29 -17.79
CA GLU A 116 8.18 4.52 -18.96
C GLU A 116 7.43 3.22 -18.59
N ARG A 117 7.55 2.78 -17.32
CA ARG A 117 6.91 1.59 -16.77
C ARG A 117 5.86 1.94 -15.72
N THR A 118 5.39 3.19 -15.74
CA THR A 118 4.36 3.67 -14.84
C THR A 118 3.09 3.91 -15.64
N GLU A 119 2.00 3.28 -15.21
CA GLU A 119 0.68 3.51 -15.76
C GLU A 119 -0.18 4.22 -14.72
N TYR A 120 -0.77 5.35 -15.12
CA TYR A 120 -1.66 6.12 -14.26
C TYR A 120 -3.09 5.63 -14.43
N LEU A 121 -3.71 5.21 -13.32
CA LEU A 121 -5.09 4.76 -13.29
C LEU A 121 -6.00 5.87 -12.76
N ALA A 122 -7.19 5.98 -13.34
CA ALA A 122 -8.26 6.77 -12.74
C ALA A 122 -8.81 6.01 -11.53
N ALA A 123 -8.94 6.71 -10.40
CA ALA A 123 -9.78 6.24 -9.30
C ALA A 123 -11.25 6.53 -9.64
N ASN A 124 -12.12 5.58 -9.34
CA ASN A 124 -13.58 5.75 -9.46
C ASN A 124 -14.17 6.48 -8.25
#